data_AF-A0A0J6YU73-F1
#
_entry.id   AF-A0A0J6YU73-F1
#
_cell.length_a   1.000
_cell.length_b   1.000
_cell.length_c   1.000
_cell.angle_alpha   90.00
_cell.angle_beta   90.00
_cell.angle_gamma   90.00
#
_symmetry.space_group_name_H-M   'P 1'
#
loop_
_entity.id
_entity.type
_entity.pdbx_description
1 polymer ?
#
loop_
_entity_poly.entity_id
_entity_poly.type
_entity_poly.pdbx_seq_one_letter_code
_entity_poly.pdbx_strand_id
1 'polypeptide(L)'
;MTGGPQPARLRQRRRLMLLSALPSALALVVAGALISVVVAGRSAQENYASGAVGALADDVAVLQRFGVIQPATTHSAAGALAVLQDRLADADAEFSESLGRTTGDRSCAVRVNLELVRERQGDVAAWEARLDAARERYASALAVIDGAPTGCFAGNDDPDADRRAVRDDAAARIAAKLQNLGAVAPPAPPPPPPASAAAAPVTGAAPSQESPQTRRLDPGQGDPLDALQRLLTDAAPR
;
A
#
# COMPACT_ATOMS: atom_id res chain seq x y z
N MET A 1 34.88 -4.98 75.28
CA MET A 1 34.17 -3.84 74.68
C MET A 1 34.40 -3.86 73.18
N THR A 2 33.35 -3.95 72.36
CA THR A 2 33.20 -3.30 71.04
C THR A 2 31.96 -3.88 70.32
N GLY A 3 30.77 -3.42 70.74
CA GLY A 3 29.56 -3.55 69.93
C GLY A 3 29.62 -2.52 68.79
N GLY A 4 29.97 -2.95 67.59
CA GLY A 4 30.10 -2.06 66.44
C GLY A 4 28.75 -1.53 65.93
N PRO A 5 28.67 -0.27 65.46
CA PRO A 5 27.42 0.33 64.98
C PRO A 5 27.02 -0.25 63.61
N GLN A 6 26.26 -1.36 63.63
CA GLN A 6 25.73 -2.03 62.42
C GLN A 6 24.31 -1.63 61.92
N PRO A 7 23.50 -0.73 62.51
CA PRO A 7 22.17 -0.42 61.96
C PRO A 7 22.17 0.63 60.83
N ALA A 8 23.17 1.52 60.76
CA ALA A 8 23.18 2.64 59.80
C ALA A 8 23.50 2.22 58.36
N ARG A 9 24.47 1.31 58.17
CA ARG A 9 24.90 0.85 56.83
C ARG A 9 23.82 0.02 56.12
N LEU A 10 23.07 -0.79 56.87
CA LEU A 10 21.95 -1.58 56.34
C LEU A 10 20.78 -0.69 55.91
N ARG A 11 20.44 0.34 56.71
CA ARG A 11 19.43 1.36 56.35
C ARG A 11 19.83 2.13 55.10
N GLN A 12 21.11 2.52 54.98
CA GLN A 12 21.60 3.26 53.82
C GLN A 12 21.62 2.41 52.54
N ARG A 13 22.01 1.13 52.62
CA ARG A 13 21.87 0.17 51.51
C ARG A 13 20.42 -0.03 51.08
N ARG A 14 19.49 -0.17 52.03
CA ARG A 14 18.05 -0.33 51.73
C ARG A 14 17.47 0.93 51.08
N ARG A 15 17.90 2.12 51.52
CA ARG A 15 17.51 3.41 50.94
C ARG A 15 18.06 3.59 49.52
N LEU A 16 19.31 3.20 49.27
CA LEU A 16 19.91 3.15 47.93
C LEU A 16 19.20 2.15 47.02
N MET A 17 18.84 0.97 47.51
CA MET A 17 18.06 -0.01 46.74
C MET A 17 16.66 0.50 46.40
N LEU A 18 15.97 1.15 47.34
CA LEU A 18 14.64 1.73 47.08
C LEU A 18 14.71 2.95 46.13
N LEU A 19 15.75 3.78 46.26
CA LEU A 19 15.98 4.91 45.34
C LEU A 19 16.35 4.46 43.93
N SER A 20 17.04 3.32 43.78
CA SER A 20 17.44 2.78 42.47
C SER A 20 16.41 1.82 41.87
N ALA A 21 15.52 1.24 42.68
CA ALA A 21 14.46 0.35 42.21
C ALA A 21 13.47 1.07 41.30
N LEU A 22 13.10 2.32 41.61
CA LEU A 22 12.17 3.10 40.80
C LEU A 22 12.71 3.41 39.39
N PRO A 23 13.92 3.98 39.22
CA PRO A 23 14.49 4.21 37.88
C PRO A 23 14.81 2.89 37.15
N SER A 24 15.20 1.84 37.86
CA SER A 24 15.43 0.52 37.24
C SER A 24 14.13 -0.11 36.73
N ALA A 25 13.04 -0.01 37.51
CA ALA A 25 11.72 -0.46 37.08
C ALA A 25 11.22 0.35 35.87
N LEU A 26 11.42 1.67 35.89
CA LEU A 26 11.10 2.52 34.74
C LEU A 26 11.91 2.11 33.50
N ALA A 27 13.20 1.85 33.64
CA ALA A 27 14.06 1.39 32.55
C ALA A 27 13.58 0.05 31.97
N LEU A 28 13.15 -0.89 32.82
CA LEU A 28 12.58 -2.18 32.38
C LEU A 28 11.25 -2.01 31.62
N VAL A 29 10.38 -1.11 32.09
CA VAL A 29 9.12 -0.79 31.38
C VAL A 29 9.41 -0.19 30.01
N VAL A 30 10.35 0.75 29.92
CA VAL A 30 10.77 1.36 28.65
C VAL A 30 11.38 0.30 27.74
N ALA A 31 12.26 -0.56 28.25
CA ALA A 31 12.86 -1.64 27.46
C ALA A 31 11.78 -2.61 26.93
N GLY A 32 10.82 -2.99 27.76
CA GLY A 32 9.67 -3.80 27.35
C GLY A 32 8.83 -3.13 26.27
N ALA A 33 8.56 -1.83 26.40
CA ALA A 33 7.84 -1.06 25.38
C ALA A 33 8.58 -1.01 24.05
N LEU A 34 9.90 -0.80 24.07
CA LEU A 34 10.73 -0.80 22.85
C LEU A 34 10.73 -2.18 22.17
N ILE A 35 10.84 -3.26 22.92
CA ILE A 35 10.75 -4.63 22.39
C ILE A 35 9.38 -4.85 21.74
N SER A 36 8.29 -4.45 22.41
CA SER A 36 6.94 -4.57 21.85
C SER A 36 6.75 -3.79 20.55
N VAL A 37 7.29 -2.57 20.46
CA VAL A 37 7.24 -1.76 19.23
C VAL A 37 8.02 -2.42 18.09
N VAL A 38 9.20 -2.98 18.37
CA VAL A 38 10.00 -3.68 17.35
C VAL A 38 9.28 -4.94 16.86
N VAL A 39 8.67 -5.70 17.77
CA VAL A 39 7.91 -6.90 17.41
C VAL A 39 6.67 -6.54 16.58
N ALA A 40 5.86 -5.57 17.04
CA ALA A 40 4.68 -5.12 16.31
C ALA A 40 5.06 -4.51 14.95
N GLY A 41 6.17 -3.78 14.85
CA GLY A 41 6.66 -3.24 13.58
C GLY A 41 7.06 -4.32 12.57
N ARG A 42 7.72 -5.40 13.04
CA ARG A 42 8.07 -6.53 12.18
C ARG A 42 6.84 -7.32 11.75
N SER A 43 5.91 -7.61 12.68
CA SER A 43 4.64 -8.24 12.36
C SER A 43 3.82 -7.41 11.38
N ALA A 44 3.78 -6.08 11.55
CA ALA A 44 3.11 -5.18 10.62
C ALA A 44 3.69 -5.26 9.20
N GLN A 45 5.02 -5.36 9.05
CA GLN A 45 5.64 -5.55 7.73
C GLN A 45 5.26 -6.89 7.10
N GLU A 46 5.27 -7.98 7.88
CA GLU A 46 4.91 -9.33 7.41
C GLU A 46 3.40 -9.39 7.04
N ASN A 47 2.53 -8.82 7.87
CA ASN A 47 1.09 -8.75 7.65
C ASN A 47 0.73 -7.83 6.47
N TYR A 48 1.46 -6.73 6.28
CA TYR A 48 1.31 -5.88 5.10
C TYR A 48 1.73 -6.63 3.83
N ALA A 49 2.89 -7.30 3.85
CA ALA A 49 3.38 -8.08 2.71
C ALA A 49 2.44 -9.24 2.32
N SER A 50 1.72 -9.81 3.29
CA SER A 50 0.75 -10.89 3.07
C SER A 50 -0.70 -10.42 2.85
N GLY A 51 -0.97 -9.11 2.93
CA GLY A 51 -2.32 -8.55 2.81
C GLY A 51 -3.26 -8.89 3.98
N ALA A 52 -2.73 -9.30 5.14
CA ALA A 52 -3.48 -9.67 6.33
C ALA A 52 -4.01 -8.43 7.07
N VAL A 53 -5.02 -7.75 6.50
CA VAL A 53 -5.52 -6.43 6.96
C VAL A 53 -5.94 -6.44 8.45
N GLY A 54 -6.61 -7.49 8.93
CA GLY A 54 -7.05 -7.59 10.32
C GLY A 54 -5.88 -7.67 11.30
N ALA A 55 -4.87 -8.50 11.01
CA ALA A 55 -3.68 -8.63 11.84
C ALA A 55 -2.82 -7.35 11.80
N LEU A 56 -2.72 -6.71 10.64
CA LEU A 56 -2.07 -5.40 10.52
C LEU A 56 -2.79 -4.33 11.35
N ALA A 57 -4.13 -4.34 11.40
CA ALA A 57 -4.89 -3.39 12.20
C ALA A 57 -4.58 -3.52 13.70
N ASP A 58 -4.48 -4.76 14.20
CA ASP A 58 -4.11 -5.03 15.59
C ASP A 58 -2.68 -4.54 15.89
N ASP A 59 -1.72 -4.81 15.00
CA ASP A 59 -0.34 -4.34 15.13
C ASP A 59 -0.26 -2.80 15.14
N VAL A 60 -0.98 -2.13 14.24
CA VAL A 60 -1.06 -0.66 14.17
C VAL A 60 -1.67 -0.09 15.45
N ALA A 61 -2.71 -0.71 16.00
CA ALA A 61 -3.32 -0.27 17.26
C ALA A 61 -2.33 -0.34 18.44
N VAL A 62 -1.47 -1.37 18.46
CA VAL A 62 -0.36 -1.45 19.42
C VAL A 62 0.65 -0.33 19.19
N LEU A 63 1.06 -0.08 17.95
CA LEU A 63 2.00 1.00 17.60
C LEU A 63 1.46 2.39 17.96
N GLN A 64 0.16 2.64 17.79
CA GLN A 64 -0.48 3.91 18.16
C GLN A 64 -0.47 4.13 19.68
N ARG A 65 -0.69 3.07 20.47
CA ARG A 65 -0.64 3.15 21.94
C ARG A 65 0.72 3.61 22.46
N PHE A 66 1.79 3.32 21.74
CA PHE A 66 3.17 3.70 22.08
C PHE A 66 3.76 4.80 21.17
N GLY A 67 2.92 5.45 20.35
CA GLY A 67 3.33 6.36 19.28
C GLY A 67 4.04 7.64 19.72
N VAL A 68 4.06 7.96 21.02
CA VAL A 68 4.86 9.06 21.58
C VAL A 68 6.37 8.82 21.39
N ILE A 69 6.79 7.56 21.31
CA ILE A 69 8.21 7.19 21.23
C ILE A 69 8.72 7.28 19.78
N GLN A 70 7.91 6.86 18.80
CA GLN A 70 8.26 6.91 17.37
C GLN A 70 7.06 7.36 16.51
N PRO A 71 6.70 8.66 16.55
CA PRO A 71 5.48 9.14 15.90
C PRO A 71 5.52 8.98 14.38
N ALA A 72 6.67 9.18 13.75
CA ALA A 72 6.82 9.03 12.30
C ALA A 72 6.48 7.61 11.81
N THR A 73 6.94 6.57 12.52
CA THR A 73 6.67 5.17 12.15
C THR A 73 5.22 4.79 12.41
N THR A 74 4.62 5.32 13.47
CA THR A 74 3.20 5.10 13.78
C THR A 74 2.29 5.64 12.67
N HIS A 75 2.53 6.88 12.23
CA HIS A 75 1.79 7.47 11.12
C HIS A 75 2.02 6.70 9.80
N SER A 76 3.25 6.26 9.54
CA SER A 76 3.53 5.44 8.35
C SER A 76 2.76 4.11 8.36
N ALA A 77 2.67 3.41 9.50
CA ALA A 77 1.92 2.17 9.62
C ALA A 77 0.40 2.39 9.52
N ALA A 78 -0.12 3.48 10.09
CA ALA A 78 -1.52 3.89 9.95
C ALA A 78 -1.89 4.19 8.50
N GLY A 79 -1.01 4.89 7.77
CA GLY A 79 -1.18 5.14 6.33
C GLY A 79 -1.21 3.84 5.52
N ALA A 80 -0.31 2.90 5.81
CA ALA A 80 -0.27 1.60 5.14
C ALA A 80 -1.55 0.78 5.36
N LEU A 81 -2.09 0.78 6.59
CA LEU A 81 -3.38 0.16 6.89
C LEU A 81 -4.53 0.84 6.14
N ALA A 82 -4.54 2.17 6.09
CA ALA A 82 -5.57 2.92 5.36
C ALA A 82 -5.56 2.60 3.86
N VAL A 83 -4.39 2.39 3.26
CA VAL A 83 -4.27 1.90 1.86
C VAL A 83 -4.95 0.55 1.70
N LEU A 84 -4.68 -0.42 2.58
CA LEU A 84 -5.29 -1.75 2.52
C LEU A 84 -6.81 -1.73 2.76
N GLN A 85 -7.32 -0.68 3.39
CA GLN A 85 -8.75 -0.45 3.63
C GLN A 85 -9.41 0.42 2.54
N ASP A 86 -8.68 0.76 1.46
CA ASP A 86 -9.13 1.67 0.39
C ASP A 86 -9.51 3.09 0.89
N ARG A 87 -8.98 3.50 2.05
CA ARG A 87 -9.21 4.81 2.67
C ARG A 87 -8.13 5.78 2.23
N LEU A 88 -8.09 6.10 0.94
CA LEU A 88 -7.01 6.87 0.32
C LEU A 88 -6.81 8.27 0.91
N ALA A 89 -7.88 8.94 1.35
CA ALA A 89 -7.78 10.26 1.99
C ALA A 89 -7.07 10.19 3.35
N ASP A 90 -7.39 9.16 4.13
CA ASP A 90 -6.75 8.94 5.42
C ASP A 90 -5.29 8.51 5.23
N ALA A 91 -5.01 7.67 4.23
CA ALA A 91 -3.65 7.29 3.88
C ALA A 91 -2.77 8.51 3.51
N ASP A 92 -3.28 9.45 2.69
CA ASP A 92 -2.54 10.66 2.33
C ASP A 92 -2.23 11.53 3.55
N ALA A 93 -3.19 11.71 4.46
CA ALA A 93 -3.00 12.47 5.69
C ALA A 93 -1.93 11.84 6.59
N GLU A 94 -2.04 10.53 6.84
CA GLU A 94 -1.11 9.81 7.71
C GLU A 94 0.32 9.78 7.13
N PHE A 95 0.48 9.52 5.83
CA PHE A 95 1.80 9.56 5.21
C PHE A 95 2.38 10.97 5.13
N SER A 96 1.56 12.00 4.92
CA SER A 96 2.01 13.40 4.98
C SER A 96 2.51 13.78 6.37
N GLU A 97 1.81 13.33 7.41
CA GLU A 97 2.17 13.56 8.81
C GLU A 97 3.45 12.82 9.23
N SER A 98 3.64 11.61 8.69
CA SER A 98 4.88 10.84 8.81
C SER A 98 6.05 11.54 8.10
N LEU A 99 5.81 12.08 6.89
CA LEU A 99 6.82 12.78 6.09
C LEU A 99 7.27 14.07 6.79
N GLY A 100 6.35 14.84 7.36
CA GLY A 100 6.67 16.05 8.13
C GLY A 100 7.59 15.80 9.33
N ARG A 101 7.69 14.55 9.80
CA ARG A 101 8.55 14.11 10.92
C ARG A 101 9.80 13.35 10.49
N THR A 102 10.00 13.16 9.18
CA THR A 102 11.07 12.33 8.64
C THR A 102 11.92 13.12 7.64
N THR A 103 13.24 13.15 7.85
CA THR A 103 14.17 13.93 7.02
C THR A 103 15.23 13.07 6.35
N GLY A 104 15.76 13.57 5.22
CA GLY A 104 16.83 12.92 4.46
C GLY A 104 16.42 11.55 3.92
N ASP A 105 17.38 10.63 3.85
CA ASP A 105 17.23 9.31 3.24
C ASP A 105 16.14 8.46 3.92
N ARG A 106 15.92 8.67 5.23
CA ARG A 106 14.85 8.00 5.98
C ARG A 106 13.45 8.31 5.45
N SER A 107 13.28 9.40 4.69
CA SER A 107 11.98 9.79 4.13
C SER A 107 11.58 8.96 2.91
N CYS A 108 12.48 8.17 2.32
CA CYS A 108 12.22 7.53 1.03
C CYS A 108 11.00 6.59 1.06
N ALA A 109 10.93 5.69 2.04
CA ALA A 109 9.81 4.74 2.16
C ALA A 109 8.44 5.46 2.28
N VAL A 110 8.40 6.55 3.05
CA VAL A 110 7.18 7.35 3.22
C VAL A 110 6.82 8.09 1.94
N ARG A 111 7.81 8.65 1.23
CA ARG A 111 7.60 9.35 -0.05
C ARG A 111 7.09 8.41 -1.14
N VAL A 112 7.65 7.22 -1.27
CA VAL A 112 7.16 6.20 -2.23
C VAL A 112 5.70 5.87 -1.94
N ASN A 113 5.34 5.62 -0.68
CA ASN A 113 3.95 5.33 -0.34
C ASN A 113 3.01 6.52 -0.57
N LEU A 114 3.43 7.74 -0.23
CA LEU A 114 2.65 8.95 -0.42
C LEU A 114 2.42 9.26 -1.90
N GLU A 115 3.45 9.06 -2.73
CA GLU A 115 3.36 9.20 -4.19
C GLU A 115 2.33 8.25 -4.78
N LEU A 116 2.40 6.95 -4.47
CA LEU A 116 1.43 5.96 -4.93
C LEU A 116 -0.01 6.28 -4.48
N VAL A 117 -0.19 6.74 -3.25
CA VAL A 117 -1.52 7.15 -2.75
C VAL A 117 -2.07 8.33 -3.56
N ARG A 118 -1.25 9.36 -3.81
CA ARG A 118 -1.66 10.54 -4.58
C ARG A 118 -1.91 10.20 -6.05
N GLU A 119 -1.09 9.33 -6.64
CA GLU A 119 -1.31 8.79 -7.98
C GLU A 119 -2.67 8.07 -8.03
N ARG A 120 -2.96 7.18 -7.08
CA ARG A 120 -4.23 6.44 -7.02
C ARG A 120 -5.43 7.35 -6.82
N GLN A 121 -5.33 8.38 -5.99
CA GLN A 121 -6.38 9.41 -5.86
C GLN A 121 -6.61 10.16 -7.17
N GLY A 122 -5.55 10.42 -7.93
CA GLY A 122 -5.61 10.97 -9.29
C GLY A 122 -6.34 10.03 -10.25
N ASP A 123 -6.05 8.73 -10.20
CA ASP A 123 -6.71 7.71 -11.03
C ASP A 123 -8.22 7.65 -10.75
N VAL A 124 -8.60 7.65 -9.47
CA VAL A 124 -10.02 7.67 -9.05
C VAL A 124 -10.71 8.94 -9.54
N ALA A 125 -10.06 10.10 -9.40
CA ALA A 125 -10.62 11.37 -9.88
C ALA A 125 -10.76 11.38 -11.41
N ALA A 126 -9.78 10.87 -12.15
CA ALA A 126 -9.82 10.78 -13.60
C ALA A 126 -10.95 9.85 -14.07
N TRP A 127 -11.11 8.69 -13.41
CA TRP A 127 -12.17 7.73 -13.67
C TRP A 127 -13.57 8.33 -13.48
N GLU A 128 -13.74 9.18 -12.46
CA GLU A 128 -14.98 9.91 -12.20
C GLU A 128 -15.14 11.20 -13.03
N ALA A 129 -14.30 11.40 -14.05
CA ALA A 129 -14.26 12.59 -14.89
C ALA A 129 -14.05 13.92 -14.13
N ARG A 130 -13.51 13.85 -12.91
CA ARG A 130 -13.10 15.01 -12.09
C ARG A 130 -11.69 15.45 -12.48
N LEU A 131 -11.54 15.96 -13.71
CA LEU A 131 -10.24 16.17 -14.34
C LEU A 131 -9.33 17.15 -13.60
N ASP A 132 -9.85 18.23 -13.04
CA ASP A 132 -9.02 19.20 -12.29
C ASP A 132 -8.49 18.59 -11.00
N ALA A 133 -9.35 17.87 -10.26
CA ALA A 133 -8.93 17.11 -9.08
C ALA A 133 -7.89 16.04 -9.44
N ALA A 134 -8.04 15.34 -10.57
CA ALA A 134 -7.05 14.37 -11.04
C ALA A 134 -5.70 15.04 -11.33
N ARG A 135 -5.71 16.17 -12.04
CA ARG A 135 -4.51 16.96 -12.36
C ARG A 135 -3.79 17.41 -11.10
N GLU A 136 -4.53 17.93 -10.11
CA GLU A 136 -3.97 18.33 -8.81
C GLU A 136 -3.28 17.17 -8.10
N ARG A 137 -3.90 15.98 -8.09
CA ARG A 137 -3.34 14.80 -7.41
C ARG A 137 -2.10 14.26 -8.10
N TYR A 138 -2.09 14.19 -9.43
CA TYR A 138 -0.89 13.80 -10.17
C TYR A 138 0.25 14.81 -10.01
N ALA A 139 -0.04 16.11 -10.07
CA ALA A 139 0.97 17.14 -9.82
C ALA A 139 1.54 17.05 -8.39
N SER A 140 0.67 16.77 -7.41
CA SER A 140 1.06 16.56 -6.02
C SER A 140 1.93 15.30 -5.83
N ALA A 141 1.69 14.24 -6.61
CA ALA A 141 2.53 13.04 -6.63
C ALA A 141 3.92 13.33 -7.21
N LEU A 142 4.01 14.07 -8.33
CA LEU A 142 5.29 14.53 -8.89
C LEU A 142 6.08 15.38 -7.90
N ALA A 143 5.42 16.27 -7.16
CA ALA A 143 6.08 17.08 -6.13
C ALA A 143 6.69 16.22 -4.99
N VAL A 144 6.11 15.05 -4.68
CA VAL A 144 6.68 14.12 -3.70
C VAL A 144 7.96 13.48 -4.23
N ILE A 145 7.98 13.12 -5.52
CA ILE A 145 9.14 12.58 -6.24
C ILE A 145 10.24 13.64 -6.32
N ASP A 146 9.93 14.87 -6.74
CA ASP A 146 10.89 15.96 -6.89
C ASP A 146 11.55 16.35 -5.56
N GLY A 147 10.80 16.25 -4.46
CA GLY A 147 11.33 16.49 -3.12
C GLY A 147 12.09 15.31 -2.50
N ALA A 148 12.24 14.19 -3.20
CA ALA A 148 12.85 12.98 -2.65
C ALA A 148 14.39 13.00 -2.69
N PRO A 149 15.06 12.29 -1.77
CA PRO A 149 16.49 12.05 -1.85
C PRO A 149 16.88 11.32 -3.14
N THR A 150 18.12 11.53 -3.59
CA THR A 150 18.70 10.80 -4.73
C THR A 150 18.68 9.30 -4.47
N GLY A 151 18.35 8.50 -5.49
CA GLY A 151 18.24 7.04 -5.37
C GLY A 151 16.95 6.55 -4.71
N CYS A 152 16.00 7.44 -4.38
CA CYS A 152 14.71 7.00 -3.83
C CYS A 152 13.74 6.47 -4.91
N PHE A 153 13.67 7.17 -6.04
CA PHE A 153 12.88 6.77 -7.21
C PHE A 153 13.80 6.31 -8.34
N ALA A 154 14.33 7.23 -9.15
CA ALA A 154 15.27 6.88 -10.21
C ALA A 154 16.62 6.41 -9.65
N GLY A 155 17.11 5.28 -10.16
CA GLY A 155 18.40 4.70 -9.77
C GLY A 155 18.37 4.09 -8.37
N ASN A 156 17.20 3.59 -7.96
CA ASN A 156 17.00 2.99 -6.65
C ASN A 156 17.58 1.57 -6.55
N ASP A 157 17.90 1.15 -5.32
CA ASP A 157 18.57 -0.10 -5.00
C ASP A 157 17.66 -1.11 -4.26
N ASP A 158 16.33 -1.00 -4.40
CA ASP A 158 15.39 -1.95 -3.79
C ASP A 158 15.80 -3.38 -4.19
N PRO A 159 15.86 -4.39 -3.31
CA PRO A 159 16.30 -5.73 -3.70
C PRO A 159 15.34 -6.43 -4.68
N ASP A 160 14.08 -6.03 -4.73
CA ASP A 160 13.06 -6.59 -5.60
C ASP A 160 13.01 -5.85 -6.94
N ALA A 161 13.18 -6.60 -8.04
CA ALA A 161 13.28 -6.04 -9.37
C ALA A 161 11.99 -5.32 -9.82
N ASP A 162 10.83 -5.82 -9.43
CA ASP A 162 9.55 -5.24 -9.82
C ASP A 162 9.33 -3.95 -9.04
N ARG A 163 9.62 -3.94 -7.73
CA ARG A 163 9.57 -2.70 -6.93
C ARG A 163 10.54 -1.65 -7.44
N ARG A 164 11.77 -2.05 -7.85
CA ARG A 164 12.72 -1.12 -8.47
C ARG A 164 12.14 -0.49 -9.73
N ALA A 165 11.62 -1.31 -10.64
CA ALA A 165 11.06 -0.84 -11.90
C ALA A 165 9.86 0.10 -11.69
N VAL A 166 8.95 -0.21 -10.77
CA VAL A 166 7.80 0.64 -10.44
C VAL A 166 8.24 2.03 -9.95
N ARG A 167 9.29 2.08 -9.11
CA ARG A 167 9.84 3.34 -8.59
C ARG A 167 10.59 4.13 -9.66
N ASP A 168 11.39 3.46 -10.48
CA ASP A 168 12.12 4.11 -11.58
C ASP A 168 11.17 4.73 -12.61
N ASP A 169 10.04 4.07 -12.88
CA ASP A 169 9.03 4.52 -13.84
C ASP A 169 8.07 5.60 -13.29
N ALA A 170 8.02 5.82 -11.97
CA ALA A 170 6.98 6.63 -11.32
C ALA A 170 6.75 8.02 -11.95
N ALA A 171 7.83 8.78 -12.16
CA ALA A 171 7.72 10.12 -12.74
C ALA A 171 7.20 10.09 -14.19
N ALA A 172 7.71 9.16 -15.00
CA ALA A 172 7.31 9.02 -16.39
C ALA A 172 5.85 8.55 -16.51
N ARG A 173 5.45 7.59 -15.67
CA ARG A 173 4.08 7.09 -15.56
C ARG A 173 3.09 8.21 -15.21
N ILE A 174 3.36 8.98 -14.16
CA ILE A 174 2.49 10.08 -13.75
C ILE A 174 2.44 11.18 -14.82
N ALA A 175 3.57 11.50 -15.45
CA ALA A 175 3.60 12.46 -16.55
C ALA A 175 2.74 11.99 -17.74
N ALA A 176 2.77 10.70 -18.09
CA ALA A 176 1.92 10.13 -19.12
C ALA A 176 0.42 10.19 -18.73
N LYS A 177 0.08 9.92 -17.46
CA LYS A 177 -1.30 10.09 -16.95
C LYS A 177 -1.80 11.53 -17.08
N LEU A 178 -0.94 12.52 -16.81
CA LEU A 178 -1.26 13.94 -16.97
C LEU A 178 -1.45 14.33 -18.44
N GLN A 179 -0.60 13.84 -19.35
CA GLN A 179 -0.69 14.13 -20.78
C GLN A 179 -1.95 13.55 -21.41
N ASN A 180 -2.35 12.35 -20.98
CA ASN A 180 -3.52 11.65 -21.49
C ASN A 180 -4.82 12.00 -20.73
N LEU A 181 -4.77 12.98 -19.82
CA LEU A 181 -5.91 13.32 -18.98
C LEU A 181 -7.07 13.88 -19.81
N GLY A 182 -8.22 13.21 -19.77
CA GLY A 182 -9.40 13.59 -20.56
C GLY A 182 -9.34 13.20 -22.03
N ALA A 183 -8.29 12.50 -22.47
CA ALA A 183 -8.27 11.90 -23.80
C ALA A 183 -9.21 10.68 -23.84
N VAL A 184 -10.24 10.75 -24.69
CA VAL A 184 -11.00 9.57 -25.09
C VAL A 184 -10.27 8.98 -26.29
N ALA A 185 -9.85 7.71 -26.20
CA ALA A 185 -9.28 7.03 -27.36
C ALA A 185 -10.26 7.15 -28.54
N PRO A 186 -9.83 7.63 -29.72
CA PRO A 186 -10.72 7.69 -30.87
C PRO A 186 -11.25 6.26 -31.13
N PRO A 187 -12.55 6.10 -31.45
CA PRO A 187 -13.09 4.78 -31.76
C PRO A 187 -12.25 4.17 -32.88
N ALA A 188 -11.86 2.91 -32.70
CA ALA A 188 -11.14 2.18 -33.75
C ALA A 188 -11.94 2.29 -35.07
N PRO A 189 -11.28 2.53 -36.21
CA PRO A 189 -11.98 2.54 -37.48
C PRO A 189 -12.73 1.20 -37.65
N PRO A 190 -13.97 1.21 -38.19
CA PRO A 190 -14.73 -0.01 -38.36
C PRO A 190 -13.91 -1.02 -39.16
N PRO A 191 -13.95 -2.32 -38.81
CA PRO A 191 -13.25 -3.34 -39.56
C PRO A 191 -13.67 -3.27 -41.03
N PRO A 192 -12.75 -3.48 -41.99
CA PRO A 192 -13.11 -3.52 -43.40
C PRO A 192 -14.24 -4.55 -43.59
N PRO A 193 -15.23 -4.27 -44.46
CA PRO A 193 -16.31 -5.22 -44.71
C PRO A 193 -15.71 -6.57 -45.08
N PRO A 194 -16.21 -7.69 -44.51
CA PRO A 194 -15.70 -9.00 -44.86
C PRO A 194 -15.79 -9.15 -46.38
N ALA A 195 -14.67 -9.49 -47.01
CA ALA A 195 -14.67 -9.88 -48.40
C ALA A 195 -15.72 -10.98 -48.56
N SER A 196 -16.66 -10.78 -49.49
CA SER A 196 -17.72 -11.74 -49.77
C SER A 196 -17.08 -13.04 -50.27
N ALA A 197 -16.75 -13.92 -49.33
CA ALA A 197 -16.53 -15.32 -49.63
C ALA A 197 -17.92 -15.88 -49.94
N ALA A 198 -18.09 -16.35 -51.17
CA ALA A 198 -19.28 -17.02 -51.64
C ALA A 198 -19.77 -18.04 -50.59
N ALA A 199 -21.06 -17.95 -50.24
CA ALA A 199 -21.70 -18.84 -49.29
C ALA A 199 -21.49 -20.31 -49.68
N ALA A 200 -20.80 -21.06 -48.83
CA ALA A 200 -20.92 -22.51 -48.84
C ALA A 200 -22.30 -22.89 -48.26
N PRO A 201 -22.96 -23.96 -48.76
CA PRO A 201 -24.29 -24.31 -48.32
C PRO A 201 -24.27 -24.80 -46.87
N VAL A 202 -25.15 -24.25 -46.05
CA VAL A 202 -25.45 -24.74 -44.70
C VAL A 202 -26.24 -26.05 -44.80
N THR A 203 -25.59 -27.19 -44.56
CA THR A 203 -26.29 -28.41 -44.15
C THR A 203 -26.68 -28.26 -42.68
N GLY A 204 -27.98 -28.27 -42.42
CA GLY A 204 -28.55 -28.09 -41.09
C GLY A 204 -28.12 -29.18 -40.11
N ALA A 205 -27.71 -28.76 -38.92
CA ALA A 205 -27.64 -29.60 -37.72
C ALA A 205 -28.54 -28.96 -36.65
N ALA A 206 -29.41 -29.78 -36.07
CA ALA A 206 -30.40 -29.42 -35.06
C ALA A 206 -29.75 -28.83 -33.78
N PRO A 207 -30.47 -28.00 -33.00
CA PRO A 207 -29.93 -27.42 -31.78
C PRO A 207 -29.75 -28.50 -30.72
N SER A 208 -28.51 -28.80 -30.37
CA SER A 208 -28.20 -29.55 -29.15
C SER A 208 -28.46 -28.65 -27.95
N GLN A 209 -29.38 -29.07 -27.08
CA GLN A 209 -29.60 -28.43 -25.78
C GLN A 209 -28.41 -28.76 -24.89
N GLU A 210 -27.46 -27.84 -24.79
CA GLU A 210 -26.34 -27.98 -23.88
C GLU A 210 -26.79 -27.69 -22.44
N SER A 211 -26.57 -28.66 -21.57
CA SER A 211 -27.01 -28.63 -20.17
C SER A 211 -26.28 -27.54 -19.38
N PRO A 212 -26.91 -26.92 -18.35
CA PRO A 212 -26.38 -25.76 -17.62
C PRO A 212 -25.04 -25.99 -16.86
N GLN A 213 -24.44 -27.18 -16.97
CA GLN A 213 -23.15 -27.50 -16.35
C GLN A 213 -21.94 -26.92 -17.09
N THR A 214 -22.05 -26.54 -18.38
CA THR A 214 -20.96 -25.88 -19.12
C THR A 214 -20.81 -24.37 -18.88
N ARG A 215 -21.68 -23.76 -18.05
CA ARG A 215 -21.54 -22.35 -17.61
C ARG A 215 -20.75 -22.18 -16.31
N ARG A 216 -19.89 -23.14 -15.95
CA ARG A 216 -18.93 -22.98 -14.86
C ARG A 216 -17.58 -22.57 -15.45
N LEU A 217 -17.12 -21.39 -15.07
CA LEU A 217 -15.74 -20.95 -15.29
C LEU A 217 -14.84 -21.85 -14.44
N ASP A 218 -14.07 -22.72 -15.09
CA ASP A 218 -13.04 -23.55 -14.46
C ASP A 218 -11.68 -22.87 -14.70
N PRO A 219 -11.10 -22.18 -13.71
CA PRO A 219 -9.96 -21.28 -13.90
C PRO A 219 -8.64 -22.00 -14.26
N GLY A 220 -8.64 -23.33 -14.42
CA GLY A 220 -7.50 -24.13 -14.86
C GLY A 220 -7.53 -24.59 -16.32
N GLN A 221 -8.60 -24.32 -17.07
CA GLN A 221 -8.76 -24.79 -18.46
C GLN A 221 -9.19 -23.64 -19.38
N GLY A 222 -8.22 -23.15 -20.17
CA GLY A 222 -8.43 -22.14 -21.21
C GLY A 222 -8.07 -20.71 -20.79
N ASP A 223 -7.90 -19.85 -21.79
CA ASP A 223 -7.57 -18.44 -21.58
C ASP A 223 -8.79 -17.71 -20.97
N PRO A 224 -8.68 -17.12 -19.77
CA PRO A 224 -9.78 -16.41 -19.11
C PRO A 224 -10.30 -15.22 -19.93
N LEU A 225 -9.50 -14.63 -20.82
CA LEU A 225 -9.95 -13.55 -21.71
C LEU A 225 -10.95 -14.03 -22.76
N ASP A 226 -10.76 -15.23 -23.31
CA ASP A 226 -11.67 -15.82 -24.30
C ASP A 226 -13.04 -16.11 -23.70
N ALA A 227 -13.08 -16.58 -22.44
CA ALA A 227 -14.33 -16.84 -21.74
C ALA A 227 -15.10 -15.53 -21.48
N LEU A 228 -14.38 -14.45 -21.13
CA LEU A 228 -14.97 -13.13 -20.90
C LEU A 228 -15.54 -12.53 -22.20
N GLN A 229 -14.81 -12.65 -23.32
CA GLN A 229 -15.27 -12.16 -24.62
C GLN A 229 -16.53 -12.86 -25.11
N ARG A 230 -16.65 -14.17 -24.92
CA ARG A 230 -17.86 -14.93 -25.29
C ARG A 230 -19.08 -14.46 -24.50
N LEU A 231 -18.93 -14.27 -23.18
CA LEU A 231 -20.00 -13.77 -22.31
C LEU A 231 -20.48 -12.38 -22.72
N LEU A 232 -19.56 -11.49 -23.10
CA LEU A 232 -19.91 -10.14 -23.55
C LEU A 232 -20.59 -10.13 -24.93
N THR A 233 -20.23 -11.05 -25.81
CA THR A 233 -20.82 -11.16 -27.14
C THR A 233 -22.24 -11.71 -27.09
N ASP A 234 -22.50 -12.69 -26.21
CA ASP A 234 -23.83 -13.28 -26.03
C ASP A 234 -24.81 -12.38 -25.27
N ALA A 235 -24.31 -11.43 -24.47
CA ALA A 235 -25.13 -10.48 -23.71
C ALA A 235 -25.60 -9.27 -24.54
N ALA A 236 -25.12 -9.10 -25.77
CA ALA A 236 -25.56 -8.02 -26.65
C ALA A 236 -26.93 -8.32 -27.26
N PRO A 237 -27.97 -7.50 -27.02
CA PRO A 237 -29.27 -7.68 -27.65
C PRO A 237 -29.18 -7.45 -29.16
N ARG A 238 -29.80 -8.34 -29.94
CA ARG A 238 -29.96 -8.20 -31.40
C ARG A 238 -30.84 -7.01 -31.77
#